data_AF-A0A1H9NJL0-F1
#
_entry.id   AF-A0A1H9NJL0-F1
#
_cell.length_a   1.000
_cell.length_b   1.000
_cell.length_c   1.000
_cell.angle_alpha   90.00
_cell.angle_beta   90.00
_cell.angle_gamma   90.00
#
_symmetry.space_group_name_H-M   'P 1'
#
loop_
_entity.id
_entity.type
_entity.pdbx_description
1 polymer ?
#
loop_
_entity_poly.entity_id
_entity_poly.type
_entity_poly.pdbx_seq_one_letter_code
_entity_poly.pdbx_strand_id
1 'polypeptide(L)'
;MRGIVLACGNAQSPLIAQRDDVVAVPARPGKDHVDHHLDADRLVVVGTDADLAAVALRLLRKEKLGSVALGYVPVADSSVAALWGLSTDPGRALDVALNGDVDPVPLVRDDVGGVLVGLGVLSPVRGVGYSDADNVLRGQASRIECTPDPDGGLGLRIRIVNKRLFGSKVRESRPRAFQLGCLPTTAVQDGHKHPRPVDKWTWYRHTEDLRLVRGL
;
A
#
# COMPACT_ATOMS: atom_id res chain seq x y z
N MET A 1 25.07 1.72 -4.14
CA MET A 1 24.37 2.78 -4.92
C MET A 1 23.71 3.71 -3.92
N ARG A 2 23.77 5.03 -4.11
CA ARG A 2 23.08 5.99 -3.24
C ARG A 2 21.63 6.13 -3.74
N GLY A 3 20.65 5.65 -2.97
CA GLY A 3 19.23 5.85 -3.30
C GLY A 3 18.80 7.29 -3.02
N ILE A 4 17.85 7.81 -3.79
CA ILE A 4 17.27 9.15 -3.54
C ILE A 4 16.24 9.02 -2.41
N VAL A 5 16.37 9.86 -1.38
CA VAL A 5 15.45 9.86 -0.23
C VAL A 5 14.40 10.95 -0.43
N LEU A 6 13.15 10.55 -0.59
CA LEU A 6 11.99 11.46 -0.66
C LEU A 6 11.44 11.68 0.75
N ALA A 7 11.75 12.83 1.34
CA ALA A 7 11.18 13.25 2.62
C ALA A 7 9.81 13.90 2.36
N CYS A 8 8.73 13.13 2.54
CA CYS A 8 7.38 13.63 2.32
C CYS A 8 6.99 14.60 3.44
N GLY A 9 6.10 15.56 3.18
CA GLY A 9 5.78 16.69 4.08
C GLY A 9 5.32 16.35 5.51
N ASN A 10 5.18 15.06 5.82
CA ASN A 10 4.92 14.50 7.15
C ASN A 10 6.21 14.02 7.87
N ALA A 11 7.39 14.22 7.27
CA ALA A 11 8.66 13.68 7.74
C ALA A 11 9.61 14.81 8.17
N GLN A 12 9.70 15.04 9.48
CA GLN A 12 10.82 15.77 10.08
C GLN A 12 11.69 14.75 10.81
N SER A 13 12.94 14.59 10.36
CA SER A 13 13.89 13.68 11.03
C SER A 13 15.32 14.21 10.95
N PRO A 14 16.03 14.32 12.08
CA PRO A 14 17.45 14.66 12.10
C PRO A 14 18.32 13.69 11.29
N LEU A 15 17.89 12.43 11.14
CA LEU A 15 18.64 11.37 10.44
C LEU A 15 18.81 11.64 8.94
N ILE A 16 17.91 12.43 8.35
CA ILE A 16 17.93 12.76 6.92
C ILE A 16 18.27 14.24 6.67
N ALA A 17 18.18 15.09 7.70
CA ALA A 17 18.37 16.54 7.55
C ALA A 17 19.78 16.96 7.09
N GLN A 18 20.79 16.11 7.27
CA GLN A 18 22.19 16.40 6.94
C GLN A 18 22.68 15.70 5.66
N ARG A 19 21.78 15.05 4.91
CA ARG A 19 22.17 14.28 3.73
C ARG A 19 21.91 15.06 2.45
N ASP A 20 22.84 14.96 1.51
CA ASP A 20 22.75 15.61 0.20
C ASP A 20 21.81 14.87 -0.78
N ASP A 21 21.43 13.63 -0.48
CA ASP A 21 20.55 12.79 -1.31
C ASP A 21 19.06 12.86 -0.90
N VAL A 22 18.71 13.83 -0.07
CA VAL A 22 17.35 14.03 0.44
C VAL A 22 16.64 15.13 -0.33
N VAL A 23 15.46 14.80 -0.86
CA VAL A 23 14.56 15.71 -1.57
C VAL A 23 13.28 15.86 -0.74
N ALA A 24 13.02 17.08 -0.28
CA ALA A 24 11.76 17.40 0.39
C ALA A 24 10.63 17.49 -0.64
N VAL A 25 9.55 16.75 -0.40
CA VAL A 25 8.36 16.71 -1.27
C VAL A 25 7.09 16.85 -0.43
N PRO A 26 5.95 17.31 -0.97
CA PRO A 26 4.71 17.38 -0.20
C PRO A 26 4.22 15.98 0.19
N ALA A 27 3.30 15.91 1.16
CA ALA A 27 2.55 14.69 1.44
C ALA A 27 1.83 14.22 0.17
N ARG A 28 1.86 12.90 -0.07
CA ARG A 28 1.36 12.20 -1.25
C ARG A 28 1.91 12.81 -2.55
N PRO A 29 3.24 12.73 -2.75
CA PRO A 29 3.90 13.43 -3.85
C PRO A 29 3.38 12.97 -5.22
N GLY A 30 3.02 13.95 -6.05
CA GLY A 30 2.55 13.74 -7.41
C GLY A 30 3.66 13.68 -8.47
N LYS A 31 3.24 13.75 -9.74
CA LYS A 31 4.10 13.73 -10.93
C LYS A 31 5.31 14.67 -10.80
N ASP A 32 5.06 15.94 -10.48
CA ASP A 32 6.08 16.99 -10.52
C ASP A 32 7.15 16.85 -9.42
N HIS A 33 6.92 15.96 -8.45
CA HIS A 33 7.82 15.72 -7.33
C HIS A 33 8.61 14.42 -7.46
N VAL A 34 8.09 13.43 -8.21
CA VAL A 34 8.66 12.07 -8.24
C VAL A 34 9.27 11.74 -9.60
N ASP A 35 8.66 12.19 -10.71
CA ASP A 35 9.01 11.71 -12.05
C ASP A 35 10.48 12.02 -12.43
N HIS A 36 11.04 13.11 -11.93
CA HIS A 36 12.43 13.51 -12.16
C HIS A 36 13.47 12.61 -11.48
N HIS A 37 13.03 11.72 -10.57
CA HIS A 37 13.91 10.84 -9.80
C HIS A 37 13.81 9.37 -10.24
N LEU A 38 12.97 9.04 -11.23
CA LEU A 38 12.68 7.66 -11.63
C LEU A 38 13.77 6.98 -12.48
N ASP A 39 14.85 7.70 -12.77
CA ASP A 39 16.06 7.15 -13.39
C ASP A 39 17.08 6.68 -12.33
N ALA A 40 16.79 6.90 -11.04
CA ALA A 40 17.55 6.27 -9.97
C ALA A 40 17.18 4.79 -9.84
N ASP A 41 18.16 3.94 -9.52
CA ASP A 41 17.94 2.51 -9.26
C ASP A 41 17.12 2.27 -7.97
N ARG A 42 17.10 3.26 -7.07
CA ARG A 42 16.48 3.16 -5.75
C ARG A 42 15.89 4.49 -5.30
N LEU A 43 14.64 4.44 -4.85
CA LEU A 43 13.96 5.52 -4.14
C LEU A 43 13.64 5.08 -2.71
N VAL A 44 13.83 5.94 -1.73
CA VAL A 44 13.44 5.71 -0.34
C VAL A 44 12.37 6.72 0.03
N VAL A 45 11.21 6.25 0.48
CA VAL A 45 10.15 7.12 0.98
C VAL A 45 10.24 7.24 2.48
N VAL A 46 10.43 8.44 2.99
CA VAL A 46 10.26 8.75 4.42
C VAL A 46 8.91 9.44 4.56
N GLY A 47 7.94 8.74 5.13
CA GLY A 47 6.56 9.22 5.19
C GLY A 47 5.56 8.20 5.71
N THR A 48 4.30 8.41 5.37
CA THR A 48 3.16 7.55 5.70
C THR A 48 2.92 6.50 4.61
N ASP A 49 2.05 5.52 4.89
CA ASP A 49 1.68 4.48 3.91
C ASP A 49 1.08 5.10 2.64
N ALA A 50 0.34 6.21 2.77
CA ALA A 50 -0.22 6.97 1.65
C ALA A 50 0.85 7.66 0.80
N ASP A 51 1.96 8.07 1.41
CA ASP A 51 3.10 8.68 0.71
C ASP A 51 3.83 7.60 -0.12
N LEU A 52 4.05 6.42 0.48
CA LEU A 52 4.62 5.27 -0.22
C LEU A 52 3.74 4.83 -1.40
N ALA A 53 2.43 4.71 -1.19
CA ALA A 53 1.47 4.37 -2.24
C ALA A 53 1.46 5.39 -3.38
N ALA A 54 1.64 6.69 -3.07
CA ALA A 54 1.74 7.73 -4.09
C ALA A 54 2.98 7.54 -4.98
N VAL A 55 4.14 7.25 -4.39
CA VAL A 55 5.38 6.98 -5.14
C VAL A 55 5.27 5.67 -5.95
N ALA A 56 4.75 4.59 -5.35
CA ALA A 56 4.49 3.33 -6.06
C ALA A 56 3.56 3.52 -7.27
N LEU A 57 2.54 4.38 -7.14
CA LEU A 57 1.65 4.73 -8.25
C LEU A 57 2.39 5.46 -9.38
N ARG A 58 3.38 6.31 -9.06
CA ARG A 58 4.23 6.95 -10.07
C ARG A 58 5.11 5.92 -10.79
N LEU A 59 5.72 5.00 -10.05
CA LEU A 59 6.49 3.88 -10.63
C LEU A 59 5.63 3.05 -11.59
N LEU A 60 4.43 2.67 -11.18
CA LEU A 60 3.47 1.95 -12.02
C LEU A 60 3.15 2.72 -13.30
N ARG A 61 2.82 4.01 -13.19
CA ARG A 61 2.44 4.85 -14.35
C ARG A 61 3.58 5.11 -15.32
N LYS A 62 4.81 4.80 -14.92
CA LYS A 62 6.03 5.02 -15.70
C LYS A 62 6.74 3.73 -16.08
N GLU A 63 6.12 2.57 -15.82
CA GLU A 63 6.67 1.26 -16.16
C GLU A 63 8.03 1.04 -15.46
N LYS A 64 8.15 1.52 -14.22
CA LYS A 64 9.37 1.49 -13.42
C LYS A 64 9.33 0.51 -12.24
N LEU A 65 8.25 -0.26 -12.07
CA LEU A 65 8.10 -1.20 -10.94
C LEU A 65 9.20 -2.27 -10.93
N GLY A 66 9.55 -2.82 -12.10
CA GLY A 66 10.58 -3.84 -12.25
C GLY A 66 12.02 -3.33 -12.34
N SER A 67 12.24 -2.01 -12.37
CA SER A 67 13.58 -1.41 -12.48
C SER A 67 14.00 -0.60 -11.26
N VAL A 68 13.06 0.04 -10.56
CA VAL A 68 13.36 0.90 -9.41
C VAL A 68 13.01 0.20 -8.10
N ALA A 69 13.99 0.03 -7.23
CA ALA A 69 13.77 -0.46 -5.87
C ALA A 69 13.14 0.64 -5.00
N LEU A 70 12.12 0.27 -4.21
CA LEU A 70 11.42 1.18 -3.32
C LEU A 70 11.70 0.80 -1.86
N GLY A 71 12.42 1.66 -1.14
CA GLY A 71 12.60 1.58 0.31
C GLY A 71 11.57 2.44 1.04
N TYR A 72 11.32 2.10 2.31
CA TYR A 72 10.32 2.80 3.11
C TYR A 72 10.79 2.99 4.54
N VAL A 73 10.63 4.21 5.05
CA VAL A 73 10.88 4.61 6.43
C VAL A 73 9.58 5.20 6.98
N PRO A 74 8.78 4.40 7.73
CA PRO A 74 7.50 4.86 8.25
C PRO A 74 7.71 5.93 9.33
N VAL A 75 6.91 7.00 9.28
CA VAL A 75 6.92 8.09 10.30
C VAL A 75 5.75 8.02 11.29
N ALA A 76 4.90 7.01 11.14
CA ALA A 76 3.72 6.75 11.97
C ALA A 76 3.41 5.25 11.97
N ASP A 77 2.37 4.83 12.71
CA ASP A 77 1.84 3.47 12.64
C ASP A 77 1.56 3.08 11.18
N SER A 78 2.13 1.95 10.77
CA SER A 78 2.18 1.55 9.37
C SER A 78 1.67 0.12 9.19
N SER A 79 0.59 -0.02 8.41
CA SER A 79 0.09 -1.32 7.99
C SER A 79 1.00 -1.96 6.95
N VAL A 80 1.66 -1.15 6.12
CA VAL A 80 2.69 -1.61 5.18
C VAL A 80 3.86 -2.25 5.95
N ALA A 81 4.39 -1.57 6.97
CA ALA A 81 5.51 -2.08 7.74
C ALA A 81 5.14 -3.38 8.47
N ALA A 82 3.94 -3.44 9.07
CA ALA A 82 3.45 -4.65 9.71
C ALA A 82 3.25 -5.81 8.72
N LEU A 83 2.70 -5.54 7.52
CA LEU A 83 2.44 -6.56 6.50
C LEU A 83 3.74 -7.17 5.96
N TRP A 84 4.74 -6.34 5.70
CA TRP A 84 5.98 -6.75 5.06
C TRP A 84 7.13 -7.03 6.03
N GLY A 85 6.91 -6.88 7.34
CA GLY A 85 7.94 -7.10 8.37
C GLY A 85 9.04 -6.03 8.38
N LEU A 86 8.73 -4.80 7.95
CA LEU A 86 9.70 -3.71 7.93
C LEU A 86 9.95 -3.18 9.34
N SER A 87 11.17 -2.69 9.59
CA SER A 87 11.49 -2.03 10.84
C SER A 87 10.73 -0.70 10.97
N THR A 88 10.23 -0.41 12.17
CA THR A 88 9.66 0.89 12.54
C THR A 88 10.63 1.74 13.38
N ASP A 89 11.81 1.21 13.71
CA ASP A 89 12.90 2.01 14.28
C ASP A 89 13.49 2.90 13.18
N PRO A 90 13.48 4.25 13.31
CA PRO A 90 13.87 5.14 12.23
C PRO A 90 15.28 4.92 11.68
N GLY A 91 16.25 4.60 12.56
CA GLY A 91 17.64 4.37 12.16
C GLY A 91 17.80 3.08 11.37
N ARG A 92 17.27 1.97 11.90
CA ARG A 92 17.29 0.67 11.22
C ARG A 92 16.45 0.68 9.94
N ALA A 93 15.29 1.32 9.95
CA ALA A 93 14.44 1.45 8.77
C ALA A 93 15.16 2.20 7.64
N LEU A 94 15.84 3.30 7.96
CA LEU A 94 16.62 4.05 6.98
C LEU A 94 17.81 3.23 6.43
N ASP A 95 18.55 2.55 7.30
CA ASP A 95 19.66 1.69 6.88
C ASP A 95 19.18 0.57 5.93
N VAL A 96 18.11 -0.15 6.32
CA VAL A 96 17.49 -1.18 5.48
C VAL A 96 16.98 -0.58 4.18
N ALA A 97 16.24 0.53 4.21
CA ALA A 97 15.70 1.14 3.00
C ALA A 97 16.80 1.55 2.01
N LEU A 98 17.97 1.98 2.48
CA LEU A 98 19.11 2.37 1.66
C LEU A 98 19.94 1.17 1.16
N ASN A 99 20.13 0.16 2.00
CA ASN A 99 21.17 -0.86 1.80
C ASN A 99 20.64 -2.30 1.69
N GLY A 100 19.42 -2.54 2.17
CA GLY A 100 18.83 -3.87 2.24
C GLY A 100 18.51 -4.49 0.88
N ASP A 101 18.32 -5.80 0.91
CA ASP A 101 17.91 -6.60 -0.23
C ASP A 101 16.48 -6.29 -0.69
N VAL A 102 16.26 -6.51 -1.98
CA VAL A 102 15.03 -6.18 -2.69
C VAL A 102 14.24 -7.45 -2.93
N ASP A 103 13.00 -7.47 -2.45
CA ASP A 103 12.03 -8.54 -2.70
C ASP A 103 10.95 -8.08 -3.68
N PRO A 104 10.51 -8.94 -4.62
CA PRO A 104 9.27 -8.71 -5.34
C PRO A 104 8.08 -8.95 -4.40
N VAL A 105 7.20 -7.96 -4.27
CA VAL A 105 5.95 -8.08 -3.51
C VAL A 105 4.74 -7.77 -4.39
N PRO A 106 3.60 -8.48 -4.22
CA PRO A 106 2.40 -8.19 -4.98
C PRO A 106 1.94 -6.75 -4.81
N LEU A 107 1.66 -6.06 -5.92
CA LEU A 107 1.02 -4.76 -5.93
C LEU A 107 -0.46 -4.92 -6.24
N VAL A 108 -1.33 -4.41 -5.37
CA VAL A 108 -2.78 -4.42 -5.61
C VAL A 108 -3.19 -3.12 -6.28
N ARG A 109 -4.14 -3.19 -7.20
CA ARG A 109 -4.77 -2.04 -7.86
C ARG A 109 -6.25 -1.98 -7.56
N ASP A 110 -6.82 -0.80 -7.76
CA ASP A 110 -8.26 -0.58 -7.75
C ASP A 110 -8.82 -0.16 -9.12
N ASP A 111 -10.16 -0.11 -9.22
CA ASP A 111 -10.89 0.28 -10.44
C ASP A 111 -10.92 1.78 -10.70
N VAL A 112 -10.45 2.61 -9.77
CA VAL A 112 -10.33 4.07 -9.96
C VAL A 112 -8.89 4.50 -10.30
N GLY A 113 -8.00 3.53 -10.53
CA GLY A 113 -6.63 3.75 -11.01
C GLY A 113 -5.62 4.04 -9.91
N GLY A 114 -5.94 3.70 -8.66
CA GLY A 114 -5.03 3.68 -7.52
C GLY A 114 -4.26 2.38 -7.37
N VAL A 115 -3.43 2.35 -6.33
CA VAL A 115 -2.65 1.20 -5.88
C VAL A 115 -2.81 1.04 -4.37
N LEU A 116 -2.58 -0.19 -3.92
CA LEU A 116 -2.59 -0.57 -2.51
C LEU A 116 -1.34 -1.42 -2.22
N VAL A 117 -0.53 -0.96 -1.27
CA VAL A 117 0.73 -1.59 -0.85
C VAL A 117 0.58 -2.29 0.51
N GLY A 118 -0.33 -1.81 1.36
CA GLY A 118 -0.59 -2.32 2.70
C GLY A 118 -2.03 -2.76 2.88
N LEU A 119 -2.90 -1.84 3.33
CA LEU A 119 -4.25 -2.15 3.81
C LEU A 119 -5.32 -1.26 3.17
N GLY A 120 -6.24 -1.91 2.47
CA GLY A 120 -7.48 -1.34 1.96
C GLY A 120 -8.65 -1.70 2.88
N VAL A 121 -9.51 -0.74 3.19
CA VAL A 121 -10.69 -0.95 4.03
C VAL A 121 -11.93 -0.34 3.40
N LEU A 122 -13.01 -1.11 3.36
CA LEU A 122 -14.37 -0.64 3.05
C LEU A 122 -15.21 -0.82 4.31
N SER A 123 -15.82 0.25 4.83
CA SER A 123 -16.61 0.20 6.07
C SER A 123 -17.60 1.35 6.21
N PRO A 124 -18.81 1.10 6.76
CA PRO A 124 -19.47 -0.21 6.87
C PRO A 124 -19.93 -0.70 5.48
N VAL A 125 -20.20 -1.99 5.30
CA VAL A 125 -20.61 -2.54 4.00
C VAL A 125 -21.97 -3.24 4.09
N ARG A 126 -22.85 -2.95 3.12
CA ARG A 126 -24.03 -3.75 2.82
C ARG A 126 -24.10 -3.96 1.31
N GLY A 127 -23.92 -5.20 0.84
CA GLY A 127 -23.79 -5.46 -0.58
C GLY A 127 -23.55 -6.92 -0.93
N VAL A 128 -23.01 -7.13 -2.13
CA VAL A 128 -22.60 -8.42 -2.66
C VAL A 128 -21.15 -8.34 -3.11
N GLY A 129 -20.32 -9.25 -2.59
CA GLY A 129 -18.89 -9.28 -2.86
C GLY A 129 -18.44 -10.65 -3.40
N TYR A 130 -17.58 -10.62 -4.40
CA TYR A 130 -17.01 -11.79 -5.06
C TYR A 130 -15.49 -11.80 -4.91
N SER A 131 -14.93 -12.95 -4.59
CA SER A 131 -13.49 -13.25 -4.69
C SER A 131 -13.32 -14.21 -5.86
N ASP A 132 -12.72 -13.75 -6.95
CA ASP A 132 -12.75 -14.44 -8.24
C ASP A 132 -14.20 -14.85 -8.61
N ALA A 133 -14.49 -16.16 -8.73
CA ALA A 133 -15.84 -16.65 -9.03
C ALA A 133 -16.73 -16.84 -7.78
N ASP A 134 -16.16 -16.80 -6.57
CA ASP A 134 -16.84 -17.19 -5.35
C ASP A 134 -17.55 -16.01 -4.71
N ASN A 135 -18.84 -16.16 -4.42
CA ASN A 135 -19.60 -15.18 -3.65
C ASN A 135 -19.25 -15.27 -2.16
N VAL A 136 -18.39 -14.36 -1.70
CA VAL A 136 -17.86 -14.34 -0.32
C VAL A 136 -18.69 -13.46 0.62
N LEU A 137 -19.47 -12.51 0.08
CA LEU A 137 -20.36 -11.64 0.83
C LEU A 137 -21.74 -11.55 0.18
N ARG A 138 -22.79 -11.85 0.96
CA ARG A 138 -24.16 -11.36 0.72
C ARG A 138 -24.70 -10.71 1.98
N GLY A 139 -25.11 -9.46 1.88
CA GLY A 139 -25.68 -8.71 2.99
C GLY A 139 -24.65 -7.83 3.67
N GLN A 140 -24.56 -7.91 5.00
CA GLN A 140 -23.84 -6.92 5.81
C GLN A 140 -22.47 -7.43 6.24
N ALA A 141 -21.50 -6.51 6.31
CA ALA A 141 -20.23 -6.68 6.98
C ALA A 141 -19.88 -5.39 7.73
N SER A 142 -19.27 -5.51 8.90
CA SER A 142 -18.78 -4.34 9.64
C SER A 142 -17.65 -3.65 8.87
N ARG A 143 -16.77 -4.44 8.23
CA ARG A 143 -15.81 -3.96 7.24
C ARG A 143 -15.30 -5.10 6.36
N ILE A 144 -14.77 -4.74 5.21
CA ILE A 144 -13.97 -5.61 4.36
C ILE A 144 -12.55 -5.05 4.35
N GLU A 145 -11.57 -5.90 4.63
CA GLU A 145 -10.14 -5.58 4.56
C GLU A 145 -9.55 -6.29 3.34
N CYS A 146 -8.67 -5.60 2.62
CA CYS A 146 -7.85 -6.15 1.55
C CYS A 146 -6.40 -5.82 1.84
N THR A 147 -5.52 -6.80 1.69
CA THR A 147 -4.07 -6.60 1.61
C THR A 147 -3.54 -7.31 0.38
N PRO A 148 -2.38 -6.93 -0.16
CA PRO A 148 -1.56 -7.88 -0.91
C PRO A 148 -1.38 -9.18 -0.12
N ASP A 149 -1.26 -10.33 -0.80
CA ASP A 149 -0.98 -11.61 -0.12
C ASP A 149 0.52 -11.77 0.15
N PRO A 150 0.97 -11.71 1.43
CA PRO A 150 2.40 -11.82 1.75
C PRO A 150 2.95 -13.24 1.62
N ASP A 151 2.08 -14.27 1.57
CA ASP A 151 2.49 -15.68 1.61
C ASP A 151 2.66 -16.29 0.21
N GLY A 152 2.82 -15.48 -0.84
CA GLY A 152 3.03 -15.96 -2.21
C GLY A 152 1.80 -16.60 -2.89
N GLY A 153 0.59 -16.27 -2.41
CA GLY A 153 -0.66 -16.75 -3.02
C GLY A 153 -1.03 -16.01 -4.32
N LEU A 154 -2.33 -15.99 -4.61
CA LEU A 154 -2.84 -15.47 -5.89
C LEU A 154 -2.69 -13.94 -6.05
N GLY A 155 -2.55 -13.21 -4.94
CA GLY A 155 -2.21 -11.79 -4.94
C GLY A 155 -2.88 -10.94 -3.88
N LEU A 156 -4.09 -11.32 -3.47
CA LEU A 156 -4.86 -10.59 -2.47
C LEU A 156 -5.14 -11.49 -1.28
N ARG A 157 -5.28 -10.88 -0.11
CA ARG A 157 -5.97 -11.45 1.04
C ARG A 157 -7.16 -10.57 1.37
N ILE A 158 -8.36 -11.15 1.29
CA ILE A 158 -9.61 -10.47 1.61
C ILE A 158 -10.13 -11.01 2.95
N ARG A 159 -10.44 -10.11 3.88
CA ARG A 159 -11.05 -10.46 5.16
C ARG A 159 -12.38 -9.73 5.32
N ILE A 160 -13.46 -10.49 5.42
CA ILE A 160 -14.80 -9.99 5.69
C ILE A 160 -15.04 -10.09 7.19
N VAL A 161 -15.14 -8.93 7.85
CA VAL A 161 -15.24 -8.84 9.30
C VAL A 161 -16.65 -8.46 9.72
N ASN A 162 -17.24 -9.29 10.58
CA ASN A 162 -18.53 -9.05 11.21
C ASN A 162 -18.36 -8.92 12.73
N LYS A 163 -18.56 -7.71 13.26
CA LYS A 163 -18.60 -7.49 14.72
C LYS A 163 -19.79 -8.23 15.32
N ARG A 164 -19.58 -8.82 16.49
CA ARG A 164 -20.60 -9.48 17.30
C ARG A 164 -20.63 -8.83 18.68
N LEU A 165 -21.62 -9.21 19.51
CA LEU A 165 -21.72 -8.72 20.90
C LEU A 165 -20.44 -9.02 21.70
N PHE A 166 -19.81 -10.16 21.44
CA PHE A 166 -18.48 -10.53 21.93
C PHE A 166 -17.58 -10.89 20.74
N GLY A 167 -16.55 -10.06 20.50
CA GLY A 167 -15.54 -10.29 19.47
C GLY A 167 -16.00 -10.06 18.02
N SER A 168 -15.35 -10.72 17.08
CA SER A 168 -15.66 -10.64 15.64
C SER A 168 -15.59 -11.98 14.96
N LYS A 169 -16.49 -12.24 14.01
CA LYS A 169 -16.36 -13.34 13.05
C LYS A 169 -15.67 -12.82 11.79
N VAL A 170 -14.57 -13.47 11.42
CA VAL A 170 -13.81 -13.16 10.20
C VAL A 170 -13.94 -14.32 9.23
N ARG A 171 -14.19 -14.01 7.96
CA ARG A 171 -14.02 -14.94 6.84
C ARG A 171 -12.91 -14.42 5.96
N GLU A 172 -11.98 -15.29 5.58
CA GLU A 172 -10.84 -14.95 4.74
C GLU A 172 -10.94 -15.68 3.39
N SER A 173 -10.52 -15.03 2.32
CA SER A 173 -10.27 -15.60 1.00
C SER A 173 -8.98 -15.02 0.42
N ARG A 174 -8.35 -15.72 -0.54
CA ARG A 174 -7.09 -15.30 -1.16
C ARG A 174 -7.16 -15.31 -2.70
N PRO A 175 -7.91 -14.38 -3.31
CA PRO A 175 -8.17 -14.39 -4.75
C PRO A 175 -7.10 -13.65 -5.58
N ARG A 176 -7.27 -13.64 -6.91
CA ARG A 176 -6.60 -12.69 -7.83
C ARG A 176 -7.34 -11.36 -7.95
N ALA A 177 -8.65 -11.37 -7.73
CA ALA A 177 -9.47 -10.16 -7.72
C ALA A 177 -10.62 -10.26 -6.72
N PHE A 178 -11.03 -9.11 -6.21
CA PHE A 178 -12.22 -8.93 -5.38
C PHE A 178 -13.08 -7.82 -5.96
N GLN A 179 -14.38 -8.07 -6.11
CA GLN A 179 -15.35 -7.11 -6.64
C GLN A 179 -16.49 -6.94 -5.64
N LEU A 180 -16.89 -5.70 -5.40
CA LEU A 180 -18.01 -5.35 -4.53
C LEU A 180 -18.99 -4.44 -5.26
N GLY A 181 -20.28 -4.78 -5.17
CA GLY A 181 -21.39 -3.84 -5.33
C GLY A 181 -22.10 -3.68 -3.99
N CYS A 182 -22.38 -2.45 -3.56
CA CYS A 182 -22.88 -2.14 -2.23
C CYS A 182 -23.66 -0.82 -2.14
N LEU A 183 -24.35 -0.62 -1.02
CA LEU A 183 -24.79 0.72 -0.63
C LEU A 183 -23.58 1.62 -0.37
N PRO A 184 -23.71 2.95 -0.52
CA PRO A 184 -22.61 3.88 -0.36
C PRO A 184 -21.78 3.64 0.89
N THR A 185 -20.49 3.45 0.71
CA THR A 185 -19.50 3.23 1.76
C THR A 185 -18.27 4.11 1.54
N THR A 186 -17.35 4.12 2.50
CA THR A 186 -16.06 4.82 2.38
C THR A 186 -14.95 3.82 2.14
N ALA A 187 -14.18 4.04 1.07
CA ALA A 187 -12.91 3.35 0.85
C ALA A 187 -11.76 4.13 1.52
N VAL A 188 -10.91 3.40 2.23
CA VAL A 188 -9.62 3.90 2.75
C VAL A 188 -8.54 3.00 2.17
N GLN A 189 -7.52 3.55 1.51
CA GLN A 189 -6.40 2.82 0.92
C GLN A 189 -5.11 3.35 1.56
N ASP A 190 -4.36 2.48 2.24
CA ASP A 190 -3.07 2.86 2.86
C ASP A 190 -3.20 4.11 3.74
N GLY A 191 -4.27 4.16 4.54
CA GLY A 191 -4.62 5.30 5.41
C GLY A 191 -5.24 6.50 4.69
N HIS A 192 -5.23 6.55 3.35
CA HIS A 192 -5.86 7.62 2.58
C HIS A 192 -7.34 7.33 2.29
N LYS A 193 -8.22 8.19 2.83
CA LYS A 193 -9.67 8.14 2.56
C LYS A 193 -9.98 8.62 1.14
N HIS A 194 -10.70 7.80 0.38
CA HIS A 194 -11.23 8.19 -0.92
C HIS A 194 -12.17 9.41 -0.78
N PRO A 195 -12.07 10.43 -1.65
CA PRO A 195 -12.72 11.73 -1.45
C PRO A 195 -14.25 11.68 -1.50
N ARG A 196 -14.83 10.64 -2.10
CA ARG A 196 -16.29 10.48 -2.23
C ARG A 196 -16.71 9.09 -1.78
N PRO A 197 -17.94 8.93 -1.25
CA PRO A 197 -18.52 7.62 -1.05
C PRO A 197 -18.55 6.81 -2.35
N VAL A 198 -18.45 5.50 -2.23
CA VAL A 198 -18.44 4.55 -3.35
C VAL A 198 -19.54 3.52 -3.16
N ASP A 199 -20.21 3.14 -4.23
CA ASP A 199 -21.23 2.09 -4.28
C ASP A 199 -20.70 0.80 -4.93
N LYS A 200 -19.51 0.87 -5.54
CA LYS A 200 -18.76 -0.28 -6.03
C LYS A 200 -17.28 -0.09 -5.75
N TRP A 201 -16.56 -1.19 -5.62
CA TRP A 201 -15.11 -1.16 -5.49
C TRP A 201 -14.51 -2.48 -5.95
N THR A 202 -13.41 -2.40 -6.69
CA THR A 202 -12.66 -3.59 -7.10
C THR A 202 -11.24 -3.51 -6.60
N TRP A 203 -10.69 -4.62 -6.11
CA TRP A 203 -9.26 -4.81 -5.92
C TRP A 203 -8.78 -5.95 -6.82
N TYR A 204 -7.59 -5.84 -7.41
CA TYR A 204 -6.99 -6.92 -8.20
C TYR A 204 -5.47 -6.85 -8.17
N ARG A 205 -4.82 -8.01 -8.34
CA ARG A 205 -3.35 -8.10 -8.42
C ARG A 205 -2.86 -7.48 -9.72
N HIS A 206 -1.87 -6.60 -9.64
CA HIS A 206 -1.15 -6.14 -10.81
C HIS A 206 -0.23 -7.24 -11.37
N THR A 207 0.01 -7.20 -12.68
CA THR A 207 0.83 -8.22 -13.37
C THR A 207 2.31 -8.13 -13.05
N GLU A 208 2.78 -6.96 -12.63
CA GLU A 208 4.16 -6.72 -12.22
C GLU A 208 4.22 -6.48 -10.70
N ASP A 209 5.14 -7.17 -10.04
CA ASP A 209 5.35 -7.02 -8.59
C ASP A 209 6.17 -5.74 -8.31
N LEU A 210 5.93 -5.12 -7.16
CA LEU A 210 6.71 -4.00 -6.67
C LEU A 210 8.04 -4.53 -6.13
N ARG A 211 9.16 -3.90 -6.50
CA ARG A 211 10.47 -4.15 -5.91
C ARG A 211 10.61 -3.43 -4.57
N LEU A 212 10.20 -4.07 -3.48
CA LEU A 212 10.24 -3.49 -2.14
C LEU A 212 11.54 -3.87 -1.42
N VAL A 213 12.21 -2.89 -0.80
CA VAL A 213 13.38 -3.14 0.04
C VAL A 213 12.92 -3.60 1.43
N ARG A 214 13.32 -4.81 1.84
CA ARG A 214 12.88 -5.42 3.11
C ARG A 214 14.04 -5.81 4.03
N GLY A 215 15.16 -6.28 3.46
CA GLY A 215 16.33 -6.73 4.23
C GLY A 215 16.02 -7.88 5.20
N LEU A 216 15.16 -8.82 4.76
CA LEU A 216 14.69 -9.99 5.52
C LEU A 216 15.21 -11.30 4.93
#